data_AF-A0A9D9DEE8-F1
#
_entry.id   AF-A0A9D9DEE8-F1
#
_cell.length_a   1.000
_cell.length_b   1.000
_cell.length_c   1.000
_cell.angle_alpha   90.00
_cell.angle_beta   90.00
_cell.angle_gamma   90.00
#
_symmetry.space_group_name_H-M   'P 1'
#
loop_
_entity.id
_entity.type
_entity.pdbx_description
1 polymer ?
#
loop_
_entity_poly.entity_id
_entity_poly.type
_entity_poly.pdbx_seq_one_letter_code
_entity_poly.pdbx_strand_id
1 'polypeptide(L)'
;MLRKLLLLSALLAAIAAQAAVDEKYYNPVPMDDDVIVSMPCDLKMVFRKVYTSTDAERLKDTKFSAGSAESDNSISQSPNYRYIQGGFHDEHGYYYLMGKYEVSALQYQALISDKCPKVSAKLRYPAASISWFDAQEAARQYSLFLAKNADTPKEGTALAFARLPTDSEFEYAVRGGLEVGQAQFNASTFVKEGSLRDYAWFSGSQSSNGKVNLPGKLKPNPLGLFDMLGNVQEMTSDPYYATRAGRLHGQSGGFIARGGSFLTPAADMTSALRAEKPYYINGVESKAKDLGMRLVLSVPVLTDMAEVKKLNAENEKLGADDDSTDAATLAKLDAIIKQNKEMTEQSKQAQAEKSSLEEKNAELTAALSGLHTDMVKAQAERDEMRQRAVENNLRVGGMLCLNVANARIMRMSTEGMVSGLKKLSKGKEDPRLAALEKRAADEQASEDFFTTFFADQIAETRGLYQVPELQAQLDKAVQSVNKIQHNNIGDFIKVYFAELKAYKEGSDLQQNMQRLNDKCFAVTKGEK
;
A
#
# COMPACT_ATOMS: atom_id res chain seq x y z
N MET A 1 -66.30 -22.51 -78.05
CA MET A 1 -66.07 -23.34 -76.84
C MET A 1 -64.57 -23.46 -76.65
N LEU A 2 -64.02 -22.73 -75.69
CA LEU A 2 -63.51 -23.21 -74.38
C LEU A 2 -62.00 -23.51 -74.36
N ARG A 3 -61.39 -23.05 -73.25
CA ARG A 3 -60.10 -23.42 -72.63
C ARG A 3 -58.83 -22.72 -73.11
N LYS A 4 -58.51 -21.62 -72.43
CA LYS A 4 -57.14 -21.38 -71.94
C LYS A 4 -57.14 -21.49 -70.41
N LEU A 5 -56.37 -22.44 -69.90
CA LEU A 5 -56.01 -22.60 -68.50
C LEU A 5 -55.20 -21.36 -68.08
N LEU A 6 -55.61 -20.71 -66.98
CA LEU A 6 -54.82 -19.70 -66.29
C LEU A 6 -54.38 -20.30 -64.95
N LEU A 7 -53.08 -20.53 -64.83
CA LEU A 7 -52.38 -20.80 -63.58
C LEU A 7 -52.42 -19.53 -62.71
N LEU A 8 -52.93 -19.64 -61.48
CA LEU A 8 -52.61 -18.73 -60.40
C LEU A 8 -51.88 -19.51 -59.30
N SER A 9 -50.57 -19.37 -59.27
CA SER A 9 -49.72 -19.75 -58.15
C SER A 9 -49.78 -18.66 -57.08
N ALA A 10 -50.38 -18.96 -55.94
CA ALA A 10 -50.32 -18.12 -54.75
C ALA A 10 -48.93 -18.23 -54.11
N LEU A 11 -48.13 -17.16 -54.17
CA LEU A 11 -46.96 -17.00 -53.30
C LEU A 11 -47.46 -16.58 -51.92
N LEU A 12 -47.53 -17.52 -50.97
CA LEU A 12 -47.48 -17.17 -49.55
C LEU A 12 -46.02 -16.85 -49.20
N ALA A 13 -45.72 -15.57 -49.01
CA ALA A 13 -44.51 -15.17 -48.32
C ALA A 13 -44.65 -15.55 -46.84
N ALA A 14 -43.99 -16.64 -46.43
CA ALA A 14 -43.83 -16.98 -45.03
C ALA A 14 -42.94 -15.92 -44.38
N ILE A 15 -43.54 -15.01 -43.62
CA ILE A 15 -42.80 -14.14 -42.70
C ILE A 15 -42.30 -15.06 -41.59
N ALA A 16 -41.01 -15.42 -41.65
CA ALA A 16 -40.35 -16.07 -40.53
C ALA A 16 -40.31 -15.07 -39.37
N ALA A 17 -41.19 -15.23 -38.39
CA ALA A 17 -41.10 -14.50 -37.14
C ALA A 17 -39.76 -14.86 -36.48
N GLN A 18 -38.88 -13.87 -36.35
CA GLN A 18 -37.63 -14.03 -35.62
C GLN A 18 -38.01 -14.32 -34.16
N ALA A 19 -37.47 -15.40 -33.56
CA ALA A 19 -37.73 -15.70 -32.16
C ALA A 19 -37.28 -14.53 -31.26
N ALA A 20 -38.09 -14.18 -30.27
CA ALA A 20 -37.80 -13.10 -29.32
C ALA A 20 -36.41 -13.30 -28.69
N VAL A 21 -35.65 -12.22 -28.57
CA VAL A 21 -34.32 -12.27 -27.98
C VAL A 21 -34.45 -12.49 -26.47
N ASP A 22 -33.74 -13.50 -25.97
CA ASP A 22 -33.70 -13.85 -24.54
C ASP A 22 -33.26 -12.65 -23.69
N GLU A 23 -33.97 -12.40 -22.58
CA GLU A 23 -33.79 -11.25 -21.70
C GLU A 23 -32.33 -11.05 -21.26
N LYS A 24 -31.58 -12.14 -21.06
CA LYS A 24 -30.17 -12.05 -20.63
C LYS A 24 -29.24 -11.31 -21.62
N TYR A 25 -29.69 -11.09 -22.86
CA TYR A 25 -28.93 -10.34 -23.87
C TYR A 25 -29.07 -8.83 -23.74
N TYR A 26 -30.14 -8.33 -23.12
CA TYR A 26 -30.40 -6.90 -22.96
C TYR A 26 -30.64 -6.46 -21.50
N ASN A 27 -31.00 -7.39 -20.61
CA ASN A 27 -31.21 -7.17 -19.17
C ASN A 27 -30.55 -8.31 -18.34
N PRO A 28 -29.21 -8.37 -18.26
CA PRO A 28 -28.53 -9.43 -17.50
C PRO A 28 -28.80 -9.42 -15.99
N VAL A 29 -29.27 -8.30 -15.43
CA VAL A 29 -29.60 -8.17 -14.00
C VAL A 29 -30.95 -7.45 -13.87
N PRO A 30 -32.09 -8.13 -14.09
CA PRO A 30 -33.41 -7.50 -14.01
C PRO A 30 -33.70 -6.88 -12.64
N MET A 31 -34.42 -5.76 -12.65
CA MET A 31 -34.92 -5.07 -11.45
C MET A 31 -36.41 -4.77 -11.64
N ASP A 32 -37.16 -4.73 -10.54
CA ASP A 32 -38.64 -4.69 -10.57
C ASP A 32 -39.21 -3.42 -11.23
N ASP A 33 -38.48 -2.31 -11.16
CA ASP A 33 -38.83 -0.99 -11.71
C ASP A 33 -38.09 -0.67 -13.03
N ASP A 34 -37.56 -1.68 -13.71
CA ASP A 34 -36.97 -1.52 -15.05
C ASP A 34 -38.02 -1.06 -16.09
N VAL A 35 -37.68 -0.02 -16.84
CA VAL A 35 -38.50 0.45 -17.97
C VAL A 35 -37.95 -0.16 -19.25
N ILE A 36 -38.61 -1.20 -19.76
CA ILE A 36 -38.20 -1.93 -20.97
C ILE A 36 -38.94 -1.39 -22.19
N VAL A 37 -38.19 -0.87 -23.17
CA VAL A 37 -38.75 -0.22 -24.36
C VAL A 37 -38.34 -0.98 -25.62
N SER A 38 -39.27 -1.12 -26.58
CA SER A 38 -39.00 -1.77 -27.86
C SER A 38 -37.93 -1.05 -28.69
N MET A 39 -37.17 -1.81 -29.46
CA MET A 39 -36.24 -1.35 -30.47
C MET A 39 -36.56 -2.02 -31.82
N PRO A 40 -35.99 -1.53 -32.95
CA PRO A 40 -35.99 -2.28 -34.20
C PRO A 40 -35.49 -3.72 -34.03
N CYS A 41 -35.90 -4.61 -34.93
CA CYS A 41 -35.49 -6.02 -34.96
C CYS A 41 -35.90 -6.85 -33.74
N ASP A 42 -37.06 -6.53 -33.15
CA ASP A 42 -37.61 -7.18 -31.96
C ASP A 42 -36.65 -7.17 -30.74
N LEU A 43 -35.69 -6.24 -30.74
CA LEU A 43 -34.80 -6.00 -29.62
C LEU A 43 -35.48 -5.12 -28.57
N LYS A 44 -34.86 -5.05 -27.40
CA LYS A 44 -35.28 -4.22 -26.27
C LYS A 44 -34.10 -3.41 -25.73
N MET A 45 -34.41 -2.27 -25.13
CA MET A 45 -33.49 -1.50 -24.30
C MET A 45 -34.12 -1.27 -22.93
N VAL A 46 -33.31 -1.37 -21.88
CA VAL A 46 -33.76 -1.21 -20.49
C VAL A 46 -33.30 0.14 -19.99
N PHE A 47 -34.21 0.87 -19.34
CA PHE A 47 -33.98 2.16 -18.74
C PHE A 47 -34.27 2.14 -17.25
N ARG A 48 -33.57 3.00 -16.52
CA ARG A 48 -33.84 3.32 -15.11
C ARG A 48 -34.42 4.72 -15.02
N LYS A 49 -35.36 4.93 -14.09
CA LYS A 49 -35.81 6.27 -13.73
C LYS A 49 -34.72 6.94 -12.90
N VAL A 50 -34.30 8.13 -13.30
CA VAL A 50 -33.40 8.99 -12.51
C VAL A 50 -34.21 10.19 -12.06
N TYR A 51 -34.68 10.13 -10.81
CA TYR A 51 -35.43 11.21 -10.18
C TYR A 51 -34.54 12.42 -9.94
N THR A 52 -35.03 13.60 -10.31
CA THR A 52 -34.31 14.87 -10.26
C THR A 52 -34.87 15.81 -9.22
N SER A 53 -36.19 15.80 -8.99
CA SER A 53 -36.85 16.69 -8.04
C SER A 53 -38.15 16.06 -7.54
N THR A 54 -38.47 16.26 -6.26
CA THR A 54 -39.78 15.94 -5.67
C THR A 54 -40.71 17.15 -5.64
N ASP A 55 -40.31 18.27 -6.24
CA ASP A 55 -41.13 19.48 -6.30
C ASP A 55 -42.29 19.31 -7.29
N ALA A 56 -43.41 19.96 -7.00
CA ALA A 56 -44.61 19.90 -7.84
C ALA A 56 -44.52 20.83 -9.06
N GLU A 57 -43.66 21.87 -9.00
CA GLU A 57 -43.47 22.83 -10.09
C GLU A 57 -42.31 22.40 -10.98
N ARG A 58 -42.53 22.37 -12.30
CA ARG A 58 -41.55 21.87 -13.27
C ARG A 58 -40.36 22.80 -13.40
N LEU A 59 -40.58 24.10 -13.33
CA LEU A 59 -39.50 25.09 -13.44
C LEU A 59 -38.62 25.18 -12.19
N LYS A 60 -39.02 24.55 -11.08
CA LYS A 60 -38.21 24.44 -9.89
C LYS A 60 -37.24 23.26 -10.00
N ASP A 61 -36.23 23.46 -10.83
CA ASP A 61 -35.18 22.49 -11.08
C ASP A 61 -34.27 22.29 -9.85
N THR A 62 -33.43 21.25 -9.92
CA THR A 62 -32.50 20.94 -8.84
C THR A 62 -31.11 21.46 -9.17
N LYS A 63 -30.62 22.37 -8.33
CA LYS A 63 -29.23 22.82 -8.32
C LYS A 63 -28.34 21.78 -7.65
N PHE A 64 -27.22 21.43 -8.28
CA PHE A 64 -26.19 20.58 -7.68
C PHE A 64 -24.77 21.09 -7.97
N SER A 65 -23.82 20.73 -7.10
CA SER A 65 -22.40 21.01 -7.30
C SER A 65 -21.75 19.90 -8.12
N ALA A 66 -21.52 20.16 -9.40
CA ALA A 66 -20.72 19.29 -10.27
C ALA A 66 -19.22 19.53 -10.07
N GLY A 67 -18.38 18.64 -10.61
CA GLY A 67 -16.93 18.68 -10.46
C GLY A 67 -16.44 18.15 -9.11
N SER A 68 -15.15 18.33 -8.85
CA SER A 68 -14.48 17.92 -7.62
C SER A 68 -13.44 18.97 -7.21
N ALA A 69 -13.44 19.33 -5.93
CA ALA A 69 -12.43 20.23 -5.35
C ALA A 69 -11.05 19.57 -5.25
N GLU A 70 -11.01 18.23 -5.31
CA GLU A 70 -9.81 17.40 -5.18
C GLU A 70 -9.09 17.18 -6.53
N SER A 71 -9.67 17.66 -7.64
CA SER A 71 -9.07 17.47 -8.96
C SER A 71 -7.93 18.46 -9.21
N ASP A 72 -6.78 17.92 -9.65
CA ASP A 72 -5.65 18.73 -10.13
C ASP A 72 -5.94 19.40 -11.49
N ASN A 73 -6.98 18.95 -12.22
CA ASN A 73 -7.39 19.52 -13.51
C ASN A 73 -8.49 20.58 -13.33
N SER A 74 -8.07 21.75 -12.85
CA SER A 74 -8.98 22.85 -12.49
C SER A 74 -9.85 23.34 -13.66
N ILE A 75 -9.36 23.27 -14.89
CA ILE A 75 -10.10 23.71 -16.08
C ILE A 75 -11.19 22.70 -16.44
N SER A 76 -11.00 21.40 -16.19
CA SER A 76 -11.97 20.40 -16.62
C SER A 76 -12.98 20.04 -15.54
N GLN A 77 -12.53 20.02 -14.27
CA GLN A 77 -13.25 19.35 -13.18
C GLN A 77 -13.42 20.19 -11.92
N SER A 78 -13.06 21.49 -11.91
CA SER A 78 -13.32 22.31 -10.72
C SER A 78 -14.81 22.32 -10.36
N PRO A 79 -15.16 22.50 -9.07
CA PRO A 79 -16.55 22.62 -8.67
C PRO A 79 -17.27 23.70 -9.44
N ASN A 80 -18.49 23.42 -9.88
CA ASN A 80 -19.38 24.37 -10.55
C ASN A 80 -20.84 24.02 -10.33
N TYR A 81 -21.70 25.03 -10.28
CA TYR A 81 -23.14 24.80 -10.17
C TYR A 81 -23.74 24.41 -11.51
N ARG A 82 -24.61 23.40 -11.45
CA ARG A 82 -25.41 22.94 -12.57
C ARG A 82 -26.82 22.67 -12.10
N TYR A 83 -27.71 22.62 -13.07
CA TYR A 83 -29.14 22.44 -12.84
C TYR A 83 -29.61 21.21 -13.60
N ILE A 84 -30.57 20.50 -13.01
CA ILE A 84 -31.13 19.28 -13.59
C ILE A 84 -32.64 19.22 -13.36
N GLN A 85 -33.37 18.84 -14.40
CA GLN A 85 -34.80 18.56 -14.29
C GLN A 85 -35.23 17.46 -15.27
N GLY A 86 -36.07 16.56 -14.78
CA GLY A 86 -36.67 15.47 -15.53
C GLY A 86 -37.79 15.93 -16.45
N GLY A 87 -37.96 15.20 -17.56
CA GLY A 87 -39.03 15.46 -18.52
C GLY A 87 -40.34 14.74 -18.17
N PHE A 88 -40.27 13.62 -17.45
CA PHE A 88 -41.41 12.82 -17.02
C PHE A 88 -41.74 13.12 -15.56
N HIS A 89 -42.98 12.85 -15.16
CA HIS A 89 -43.43 13.02 -13.78
C HIS A 89 -44.30 11.85 -13.32
N ASP A 90 -44.07 11.36 -12.11
CA ASP A 90 -44.94 10.40 -11.42
C ASP A 90 -45.10 10.77 -9.95
N GLU A 91 -45.70 9.89 -9.13
CA GLU A 91 -45.95 10.15 -7.71
C GLU A 91 -44.67 10.39 -6.86
N HIS A 92 -43.49 10.03 -7.36
CA HIS A 92 -42.21 10.27 -6.68
C HIS A 92 -41.50 11.56 -7.17
N GLY A 93 -42.03 12.21 -8.21
CA GLY A 93 -41.55 13.49 -8.73
C GLY A 93 -41.08 13.44 -10.18
N TYR A 94 -40.28 14.43 -10.56
CA TYR A 94 -39.72 14.57 -11.89
C TYR A 94 -38.54 13.63 -12.12
N TYR A 95 -38.48 13.00 -13.29
CA TYR A 95 -37.39 12.11 -13.68
C TYR A 95 -37.11 12.12 -15.18
N TYR A 96 -35.93 11.62 -15.55
CA TYR A 96 -35.63 11.21 -16.93
C TYR A 96 -35.27 9.73 -16.96
N LEU A 97 -35.35 9.12 -18.14
CA LEU A 97 -35.03 7.70 -18.33
C LEU A 97 -33.62 7.58 -18.89
N MET A 98 -32.72 6.94 -18.16
CA MET A 98 -31.35 6.68 -18.61
C MET A 98 -31.16 5.18 -18.87
N GLY A 99 -30.52 4.82 -19.97
CA GLY A 99 -30.22 3.44 -20.30
C GLY A 99 -29.51 2.77 -19.13
N LYS A 100 -29.95 1.56 -18.75
CA LYS A 100 -29.40 0.82 -17.60
C LYS A 100 -27.96 0.36 -17.83
N TYR A 101 -27.63 0.09 -19.09
CA TYR A 101 -26.32 -0.33 -19.58
C TYR A 101 -25.86 0.58 -20.72
N GLU A 102 -24.57 0.55 -21.02
CA GLU A 102 -24.02 1.06 -22.28
C GLU A 102 -24.74 0.39 -23.47
N VAL A 103 -24.91 1.11 -24.58
CA VAL A 103 -25.52 0.53 -25.79
C VAL A 103 -24.62 -0.58 -26.31
N SER A 104 -25.15 -1.80 -26.39
CA SER A 104 -24.41 -2.95 -26.94
C SER A 104 -24.22 -2.83 -28.45
N ALA A 105 -23.20 -3.52 -28.99
CA ALA A 105 -22.98 -3.60 -30.43
C ALA A 105 -24.18 -4.20 -31.18
N LEU A 106 -24.96 -5.08 -30.54
CA LEU A 106 -26.21 -5.63 -31.08
C LEU A 106 -27.27 -4.54 -31.26
N GLN A 107 -27.51 -3.76 -30.20
CA GLN A 107 -28.48 -2.67 -30.20
C GLN A 107 -28.07 -1.56 -31.17
N TYR A 108 -26.80 -1.17 -31.17
CA TYR A 108 -26.26 -0.18 -32.09
C TYR A 108 -26.47 -0.61 -33.55
N GLN A 109 -26.09 -1.84 -33.92
CA GLN A 109 -26.28 -2.33 -35.28
C GLN A 109 -27.75 -2.37 -35.71
N ALA A 110 -28.68 -2.70 -34.81
CA ALA A 110 -30.10 -2.68 -35.12
C ALA A 110 -30.67 -1.27 -35.36
N LEU A 111 -30.02 -0.23 -34.83
CA LEU A 111 -30.42 1.16 -35.04
C LEU A 111 -29.88 1.73 -36.35
N ILE A 112 -28.65 1.38 -36.72
CA ILE A 112 -27.92 2.03 -37.83
C ILE A 112 -27.85 1.17 -39.11
N SER A 113 -28.21 -0.10 -39.07
CA SER A 113 -28.14 -0.99 -40.24
C SER A 113 -29.52 -1.21 -40.85
N ASP A 114 -29.58 -1.27 -42.18
CA ASP A 114 -30.81 -1.62 -42.92
C ASP A 114 -31.27 -3.07 -42.68
N LYS A 115 -30.37 -3.94 -42.18
CA LYS A 115 -30.62 -5.36 -41.94
C LYS A 115 -30.48 -5.67 -40.46
N CYS A 116 -31.43 -6.44 -39.95
CA CYS A 116 -31.39 -6.89 -38.56
C CYS A 116 -30.16 -7.75 -38.28
N PRO A 117 -29.36 -7.42 -37.24
CA PRO A 117 -28.16 -8.16 -36.91
C PRO A 117 -28.51 -9.55 -36.35
N LYS A 118 -27.70 -10.55 -36.68
CA LYS A 118 -27.83 -11.89 -36.08
C LYS A 118 -27.30 -11.86 -34.65
N VAL A 119 -28.16 -12.21 -33.69
CA VAL A 119 -27.80 -12.31 -32.27
C VAL A 119 -26.57 -13.21 -32.08
N SER A 120 -25.57 -12.71 -31.37
CA SER A 120 -24.37 -13.48 -31.03
C SER A 120 -23.75 -12.98 -29.72
N ALA A 121 -22.96 -13.82 -29.05
CA ALA A 121 -22.28 -13.46 -27.80
C ALA A 121 -21.35 -12.25 -27.97
N LYS A 122 -20.70 -12.10 -29.14
CA LYS A 122 -19.78 -10.99 -29.42
C LYS A 122 -20.50 -9.64 -29.48
N LEU A 123 -21.76 -9.60 -29.94
CA LEU A 123 -22.52 -8.37 -30.06
C LEU A 123 -23.09 -7.86 -28.72
N ARG A 124 -22.88 -8.59 -27.62
CA ARG A 124 -23.29 -8.17 -26.27
C ARG A 124 -22.33 -7.18 -25.63
N TYR A 125 -21.11 -7.04 -26.14
CA TYR A 125 -20.17 -6.02 -25.68
C TYR A 125 -20.67 -4.62 -26.06
N PRO A 126 -20.24 -3.56 -25.35
CA PRO A 126 -20.57 -2.19 -25.70
C PRO A 126 -20.18 -1.88 -27.14
N ALA A 127 -21.01 -1.09 -27.83
CA ALA A 127 -20.62 -0.47 -29.07
C ALA A 127 -19.49 0.53 -28.77
N ALA A 128 -18.31 0.28 -29.33
CA ALA A 128 -17.13 1.13 -29.20
C ALA A 128 -16.53 1.42 -30.57
N SER A 129 -15.52 2.29 -30.64
CA SER A 129 -14.97 2.77 -31.93
C SER A 129 -16.02 3.44 -32.81
N ILE A 130 -16.95 4.16 -32.19
CA ILE A 130 -17.96 4.98 -32.86
C ILE A 130 -17.63 6.46 -32.63
N SER A 131 -17.95 7.31 -33.61
CA SER A 131 -17.81 8.76 -33.46
C SER A 131 -18.99 9.36 -32.71
N TRP A 132 -18.87 10.63 -32.34
CA TRP A 132 -20.01 11.39 -31.83
C TRP A 132 -21.17 11.46 -32.83
N PHE A 133 -20.87 11.60 -34.13
CA PHE A 133 -21.89 11.63 -35.18
C PHE A 133 -22.57 10.27 -35.38
N ASP A 134 -21.82 9.17 -35.31
CA ASP A 134 -22.36 7.81 -35.30
C ASP A 134 -23.36 7.62 -34.14
N ALA A 135 -23.00 8.10 -32.94
CA ALA A 135 -23.84 7.98 -31.75
C ALA A 135 -25.11 8.85 -31.83
N GLN A 136 -25.00 10.05 -32.38
CA GLN A 136 -26.14 10.93 -32.65
C GLN A 136 -27.07 10.32 -33.72
N GLU A 137 -26.52 9.68 -34.74
CA GLU A 137 -27.30 8.98 -35.76
C GLU A 137 -28.06 7.79 -35.14
N ALA A 138 -27.42 6.99 -34.29
CA ALA A 138 -28.10 5.92 -33.57
C ALA A 138 -29.24 6.46 -32.68
N ALA A 139 -29.02 7.56 -31.96
CA ALA A 139 -30.06 8.21 -31.16
C ALA A 139 -31.21 8.75 -32.03
N ARG A 140 -30.91 9.33 -33.19
CA ARG A 140 -31.89 9.81 -34.15
C ARG A 140 -32.74 8.67 -34.71
N GLN A 141 -32.11 7.57 -35.11
CA GLN A 141 -32.81 6.38 -35.61
C GLN A 141 -33.72 5.78 -34.54
N TYR A 142 -33.26 5.73 -33.30
CA TYR A 142 -34.10 5.25 -32.21
C TYR A 142 -35.29 6.17 -31.95
N SER A 143 -35.08 7.49 -31.98
CA SER A 143 -36.17 8.47 -31.88
C SER A 143 -37.23 8.31 -32.97
N LEU A 144 -36.82 8.05 -34.22
CA LEU A 144 -37.74 7.80 -35.33
C LEU A 144 -38.55 6.51 -35.15
N PHE A 145 -37.94 5.48 -34.56
CA PHE A 145 -38.64 4.26 -34.18
C PHE A 145 -39.67 4.54 -33.07
N LEU A 146 -39.25 5.20 -32.00
CA LEU A 146 -40.10 5.54 -30.85
C LEU A 146 -41.33 6.35 -31.26
N ALA A 147 -41.18 7.30 -32.20
CA ALA A 147 -42.29 8.11 -32.69
C ALA A 147 -43.44 7.31 -33.34
N LYS A 148 -43.23 6.04 -33.69
CA LYS A 148 -44.21 5.18 -34.36
C LYS A 148 -44.62 3.97 -33.52
N ASN A 149 -43.94 3.74 -32.40
CA ASN A 149 -44.01 2.50 -31.68
C ASN A 149 -44.94 2.61 -30.45
N ALA A 150 -45.67 1.54 -30.15
CA ALA A 150 -46.79 1.57 -29.21
C ALA A 150 -46.37 1.60 -27.74
N ASP A 151 -45.23 1.00 -27.38
CA ASP A 151 -44.72 0.97 -25.99
C ASP A 151 -43.76 2.14 -25.67
N THR A 152 -43.72 3.16 -26.53
CA THR A 152 -42.93 4.37 -26.31
C THR A 152 -43.41 5.12 -25.06
N PRO A 153 -42.53 5.40 -24.07
CA PRO A 153 -42.86 6.22 -22.91
C PRO A 153 -43.37 7.60 -23.35
N LYS A 154 -44.29 8.17 -22.56
CA LYS A 154 -44.89 9.47 -22.87
C LYS A 154 -45.21 10.26 -21.60
N GLU A 155 -45.20 11.57 -21.72
CA GLU A 155 -45.70 12.51 -20.70
C GLU A 155 -46.87 13.29 -21.32
N GLY A 156 -48.07 13.11 -20.79
CA GLY A 156 -49.29 13.59 -21.44
C GLY A 156 -49.42 13.07 -22.89
N THR A 157 -49.40 14.00 -23.85
CA THR A 157 -49.46 13.71 -25.30
C THR A 157 -48.09 13.60 -25.96
N ALA A 158 -47.02 13.94 -25.24
CA ALA A 158 -45.68 14.00 -25.79
C ALA A 158 -44.99 12.63 -25.72
N LEU A 159 -44.66 12.09 -26.89
CA LEU A 159 -43.88 10.87 -27.01
C LEU A 159 -42.40 11.13 -26.69
N ALA A 160 -41.77 10.16 -26.05
CA ALA A 160 -40.35 10.20 -25.78
C ALA A 160 -39.51 10.11 -27.07
N PHE A 161 -38.38 10.80 -27.08
CA PHE A 161 -37.32 10.68 -28.07
C PHE A 161 -36.00 10.34 -27.38
N ALA A 162 -35.08 9.71 -28.11
CA ALA A 162 -33.78 9.29 -27.62
C ALA A 162 -32.68 10.31 -27.98
N ARG A 163 -31.74 10.50 -27.06
CA ARG A 163 -30.55 11.34 -27.26
C ARG A 163 -29.38 10.83 -26.41
N LEU A 164 -28.19 11.35 -26.66
CA LEU A 164 -27.10 11.25 -25.70
C LEU A 164 -27.48 11.99 -24.39
N PRO A 165 -26.97 11.54 -23.23
CA PRO A 165 -27.13 12.27 -21.98
C PRO A 165 -26.49 13.65 -22.08
N THR A 166 -27.03 14.61 -21.35
CA THR A 166 -26.30 15.86 -21.10
C THR A 166 -25.12 15.59 -20.16
N ASP A 167 -24.15 16.49 -20.14
CA ASP A 167 -23.03 16.49 -19.23
C ASP A 167 -23.49 16.55 -17.77
N SER A 168 -24.58 17.28 -17.51
CA SER A 168 -25.22 17.37 -16.19
C SER A 168 -25.95 16.09 -15.81
N GLU A 169 -26.72 15.50 -16.72
CA GLU A 169 -27.44 14.25 -16.48
C GLU A 169 -26.49 13.11 -16.16
N PHE A 170 -25.43 12.93 -16.96
CA PHE A 170 -24.46 11.88 -16.71
C PHE A 170 -23.85 12.02 -15.32
N GLU A 171 -23.38 13.22 -14.97
CA GLU A 171 -22.73 13.46 -13.68
C GLU A 171 -23.67 13.27 -12.50
N TYR A 172 -24.91 13.77 -12.62
CA TYR A 172 -25.93 13.59 -11.60
C TYR A 172 -26.26 12.11 -11.39
N ALA A 173 -26.41 11.36 -12.48
CA ALA A 173 -26.69 9.93 -12.46
C ALA A 173 -25.53 9.13 -11.87
N VAL A 174 -24.29 9.33 -12.30
CA VAL A 174 -23.15 8.56 -11.77
C VAL A 174 -22.97 8.76 -10.26
N ARG A 175 -23.28 9.97 -9.74
CA ARG A 175 -23.22 10.30 -8.31
C ARG A 175 -24.33 9.66 -7.47
N GLY A 176 -25.38 9.12 -8.11
CA GLY A 176 -26.50 8.46 -7.44
C GLY A 176 -27.76 9.31 -7.27
N GLY A 177 -27.79 10.55 -7.79
CA GLY A 177 -28.99 11.40 -7.77
C GLY A 177 -29.62 11.55 -6.38
N LEU A 178 -30.95 11.42 -6.31
CA LEU A 178 -31.72 11.49 -5.04
C LEU A 178 -31.64 10.22 -4.17
N GLU A 179 -31.03 9.12 -4.65
CA GLU A 179 -30.88 7.87 -3.87
C GLU A 179 -29.79 7.96 -2.80
N VAL A 180 -29.03 9.05 -2.78
CA VAL A 180 -27.89 9.24 -1.88
C VAL A 180 -27.97 10.56 -1.12
N GLY A 181 -27.41 10.58 0.09
CA GLY A 181 -27.22 11.82 0.84
C GLY A 181 -26.10 12.69 0.27
N GLN A 182 -26.09 13.98 0.62
CA GLN A 182 -25.15 14.99 0.12
C GLN A 182 -23.67 14.57 0.22
N ALA A 183 -23.28 13.91 1.32
CA ALA A 183 -21.89 13.48 1.52
C ALA A 183 -21.45 12.45 0.48
N GLN A 184 -22.30 11.48 0.17
CA GLN A 184 -22.01 10.47 -0.85
C GLN A 184 -22.11 11.07 -2.27
N PHE A 185 -23.07 11.96 -2.51
CA PHE A 185 -23.19 12.69 -3.78
C PHE A 185 -21.91 13.50 -4.10
N ASN A 186 -21.31 14.13 -3.08
CA ASN A 186 -20.11 14.95 -3.22
C ASN A 186 -18.80 14.13 -3.20
N ALA A 187 -18.86 12.83 -2.91
CA ALA A 187 -17.67 11.98 -2.90
C ALA A 187 -17.08 11.85 -4.32
N SER A 188 -15.78 11.57 -4.39
CA SER A 188 -15.07 11.38 -5.66
C SER A 188 -15.65 10.22 -6.48
N THR A 189 -16.15 9.17 -5.81
CA THR A 189 -16.81 8.01 -6.45
C THR A 189 -18.09 7.64 -5.70
N PHE A 190 -19.02 6.95 -6.37
CA PHE A 190 -20.25 6.45 -5.75
C PHE A 190 -20.07 5.16 -4.92
N VAL A 191 -18.85 4.62 -4.86
CA VAL A 191 -18.53 3.35 -4.19
C VAL A 191 -18.80 3.49 -2.70
N LYS A 192 -19.83 2.79 -2.20
CA LYS A 192 -20.25 2.82 -0.80
C LYS A 192 -19.53 1.76 0.05
N GLU A 193 -19.36 0.56 -0.51
CA GLU A 193 -18.83 -0.60 0.19
C GLU A 193 -17.90 -1.39 -0.73
N GLY A 194 -16.84 -1.97 -0.17
CA GLY A 194 -15.85 -2.70 -0.96
C GLY A 194 -14.90 -1.76 -1.69
N SER A 195 -14.56 -2.11 -2.93
CA SER A 195 -13.51 -1.45 -3.70
C SER A 195 -13.98 -1.07 -5.09
N LEU A 196 -13.30 -0.13 -5.75
CA LEU A 196 -13.66 0.33 -7.09
C LEU A 196 -13.82 -0.82 -8.11
N ARG A 197 -13.04 -1.90 -7.99
CA ARG A 197 -13.11 -3.06 -8.90
C ARG A 197 -14.43 -3.83 -8.83
N ASP A 198 -15.20 -3.62 -7.77
CA ASP A 198 -16.51 -4.24 -7.58
C ASP A 198 -17.60 -3.50 -8.39
N TYR A 199 -17.29 -2.31 -8.92
CA TYR A 199 -18.23 -1.40 -9.60
C TYR A 199 -17.76 -0.91 -10.97
N ALA A 200 -16.44 -0.89 -11.23
CA ALA A 200 -15.86 -0.30 -12.44
C ALA A 200 -14.79 -1.17 -13.10
N TRP A 201 -14.81 -1.17 -14.44
CA TRP A 201 -13.76 -1.79 -15.27
C TRP A 201 -12.72 -0.74 -15.67
N PHE A 202 -11.56 -0.74 -15.01
CA PHE A 202 -10.48 0.23 -15.23
C PHE A 202 -9.18 -0.48 -15.65
N SER A 203 -8.14 0.26 -16.01
CA SER A 203 -6.88 -0.32 -16.49
C SER A 203 -6.06 -0.99 -15.38
N GLY A 204 -5.40 -2.09 -15.71
CA GLY A 204 -4.56 -2.84 -14.78
C GLY A 204 -4.98 -4.29 -14.62
N SER A 205 -4.02 -5.12 -14.20
CA SER A 205 -4.18 -6.58 -14.08
C SER A 205 -5.20 -7.00 -13.02
N GLN A 206 -5.50 -6.13 -12.06
CA GLN A 206 -6.47 -6.37 -10.98
C GLN A 206 -7.92 -6.04 -11.36
N SER A 207 -8.16 -5.54 -12.58
CA SER A 207 -9.49 -5.22 -13.11
C SER A 207 -9.61 -5.73 -14.55
N SER A 208 -9.68 -4.85 -15.54
CA SER A 208 -10.00 -5.21 -16.93
C SER A 208 -8.84 -5.82 -17.72
N ASN A 209 -7.60 -5.70 -17.21
CA ASN A 209 -6.37 -5.99 -17.94
C ASN A 209 -6.34 -5.36 -19.35
N GLY A 210 -6.88 -4.14 -19.47
CA GLY A 210 -6.92 -3.37 -20.72
C GLY A 210 -7.91 -3.89 -21.76
N LYS A 211 -8.96 -4.61 -21.33
CA LYS A 211 -9.97 -5.19 -22.23
C LYS A 211 -11.38 -4.72 -21.86
N VAL A 212 -12.19 -4.49 -22.88
CA VAL A 212 -13.64 -4.26 -22.72
C VAL A 212 -14.32 -5.51 -22.13
N ASN A 213 -15.33 -5.30 -21.29
CA ASN A 213 -16.10 -6.35 -20.64
C ASN A 213 -17.58 -6.29 -21.02
N LEU A 214 -18.31 -7.37 -20.72
CA LEU A 214 -19.76 -7.40 -20.89
C LEU A 214 -20.40 -6.44 -19.86
N PRO A 215 -21.38 -5.61 -20.27
CA PRO A 215 -22.11 -4.76 -19.34
C PRO A 215 -22.85 -5.58 -18.27
N GLY A 216 -23.05 -4.98 -17.10
CA GLY A 216 -23.84 -5.58 -16.03
C GLY A 216 -23.19 -6.77 -15.34
N LYS A 217 -21.85 -6.83 -15.33
CA LYS A 217 -21.06 -7.88 -14.65
C LYS A 217 -20.50 -7.47 -13.29
N LEU A 218 -20.49 -6.18 -13.00
CA LEU A 218 -20.12 -5.62 -11.71
C LEU A 218 -21.36 -5.09 -10.98
N LYS A 219 -21.19 -4.56 -9.77
CA LYS A 219 -22.29 -3.96 -9.01
C LYS A 219 -22.73 -2.64 -9.65
N PRO A 220 -24.03 -2.31 -9.63
CA PRO A 220 -24.53 -1.03 -10.12
C PRO A 220 -24.20 0.11 -9.14
N ASN A 221 -24.37 1.35 -9.60
CA ASN A 221 -24.45 2.50 -8.71
C ASN A 221 -25.80 2.52 -7.94
N PRO A 222 -26.01 3.47 -7.01
CA PRO A 222 -27.25 3.54 -6.21
C PRO A 222 -28.56 3.61 -7.01
N LEU A 223 -28.54 4.10 -8.25
CA LEU A 223 -29.71 4.18 -9.14
C LEU A 223 -29.99 2.86 -9.91
N GLY A 224 -29.16 1.83 -9.72
CA GLY A 224 -29.23 0.60 -10.50
C GLY A 224 -28.62 0.71 -11.90
N LEU A 225 -27.85 1.78 -12.17
CA LEU A 225 -27.12 1.95 -13.43
C LEU A 225 -25.77 1.21 -13.36
N PHE A 226 -25.45 0.46 -14.40
CA PHE A 226 -24.22 -0.31 -14.47
C PHE A 226 -23.18 0.39 -15.35
N ASP A 227 -21.91 0.14 -15.04
CA ASP A 227 -20.76 0.57 -15.85
C ASP A 227 -20.69 2.10 -16.04
N MET A 228 -21.27 2.88 -15.11
CA MET A 228 -21.20 4.37 -15.13
C MET A 228 -19.77 4.90 -14.90
N LEU A 229 -18.88 4.05 -14.37
CA LEU A 229 -17.44 4.28 -14.30
C LEU A 229 -16.71 3.11 -14.97
N GLY A 230 -15.77 3.41 -15.85
CA GLY A 230 -14.99 2.41 -16.57
C GLY A 230 -15.74 1.77 -17.75
N ASN A 231 -15.30 0.58 -18.13
CA ASN A 231 -15.69 -0.14 -19.35
C ASN A 231 -15.49 0.70 -20.61
N VAL A 232 -16.47 1.41 -21.16
CA VAL A 232 -16.23 2.40 -22.22
C VAL A 232 -16.58 3.81 -21.76
N GLN A 233 -15.82 4.80 -22.23
CA GLN A 233 -16.16 6.20 -22.05
C GLN A 233 -17.45 6.51 -22.80
N GLU A 234 -18.34 7.27 -22.17
CA GLU A 234 -19.66 7.56 -22.72
C GLU A 234 -19.74 9.01 -23.22
N MET A 235 -20.16 9.17 -24.47
CA MET A 235 -20.33 10.49 -25.10
C MET A 235 -21.58 11.21 -24.61
N THR A 236 -21.49 12.53 -24.40
CA THR A 236 -22.62 13.39 -24.05
C THR A 236 -23.04 14.28 -25.22
N SER A 237 -24.25 14.87 -25.12
CA SER A 237 -24.79 15.78 -26.14
C SER A 237 -24.15 17.17 -26.12
N ASP A 238 -23.74 17.65 -24.95
CA ASP A 238 -23.25 19.02 -24.80
C ASP A 238 -21.84 19.21 -25.35
N PRO A 239 -21.53 20.39 -25.89
CA PRO A 239 -20.14 20.75 -26.13
C PRO A 239 -19.39 20.92 -24.81
N TYR A 240 -18.09 20.69 -24.86
CA TYR A 240 -17.21 20.92 -23.74
C TYR A 240 -17.11 22.42 -23.43
N TYR A 241 -17.45 22.77 -22.21
CA TYR A 241 -17.14 24.06 -21.62
C TYR A 241 -16.13 23.85 -20.48
N ALA A 242 -15.00 24.55 -20.56
CA ALA A 242 -14.05 24.66 -19.46
C ALA A 242 -14.72 25.25 -18.21
N THR A 243 -14.21 24.93 -17.03
CA THR A 243 -14.66 25.52 -15.76
C THR A 243 -13.86 26.79 -15.47
N ARG A 244 -14.55 27.84 -15.03
CA ARG A 244 -13.99 29.12 -14.61
C ARG A 244 -14.70 29.58 -13.35
N ALA A 245 -14.00 29.56 -12.20
CA ALA A 245 -14.45 30.12 -10.92
C ALA A 245 -15.91 29.77 -10.58
N GLY A 246 -16.20 28.49 -10.36
CA GLY A 246 -17.53 28.04 -9.92
C GLY A 246 -18.61 27.96 -11.00
N ARG A 247 -18.30 28.28 -12.26
CA ARG A 247 -19.21 28.14 -13.41
C ARG A 247 -18.53 27.59 -14.66
N LEU A 248 -19.32 27.24 -15.66
CA LEU A 248 -18.81 26.93 -17.00
C LEU A 248 -18.42 28.20 -17.75
N HIS A 249 -17.32 28.12 -18.51
CA HIS A 249 -16.84 29.14 -19.43
C HIS A 249 -17.77 29.27 -20.64
N GLY A 250 -17.77 30.42 -21.30
CA GLY A 250 -18.69 30.67 -22.43
C GLY A 250 -18.24 30.10 -23.78
N GLN A 251 -16.98 29.63 -23.89
CA GLN A 251 -16.47 29.07 -25.14
C GLN A 251 -16.83 27.59 -25.27
N SER A 252 -17.55 27.27 -26.34
CA SER A 252 -17.82 25.89 -26.77
C SER A 252 -16.55 25.25 -27.34
N GLY A 253 -16.25 24.04 -26.88
CA GLY A 253 -15.18 23.17 -27.37
C GLY A 253 -15.69 21.97 -28.17
N GLY A 254 -14.96 20.87 -28.09
CA GLY A 254 -15.32 19.56 -28.64
C GLY A 254 -16.53 18.92 -27.94
N PHE A 255 -16.71 17.61 -28.10
CA PHE A 255 -17.70 16.88 -27.30
C PHE A 255 -17.07 16.32 -26.02
N ILE A 256 -17.90 15.89 -25.09
CA ILE A 256 -17.44 15.39 -23.79
C ILE A 256 -17.59 13.88 -23.75
N ALA A 257 -16.54 13.23 -23.23
CA ALA A 257 -16.54 11.83 -22.86
C ALA A 257 -16.46 11.70 -21.34
N ARG A 258 -17.33 10.87 -20.75
CA ARG A 258 -17.52 10.71 -19.30
C ARG A 258 -17.23 9.29 -18.83
N GLY A 259 -17.08 9.12 -17.51
CA GLY A 259 -17.01 7.82 -16.83
C GLY A 259 -15.64 7.11 -16.93
N GLY A 260 -14.84 7.45 -17.93
CA GLY A 260 -13.58 6.76 -18.19
C GLY A 260 -13.79 5.37 -18.79
N SER A 261 -12.74 4.56 -18.91
CA SER A 261 -12.84 3.26 -19.59
C SER A 261 -11.91 2.19 -19.01
N PHE A 262 -11.94 1.01 -19.61
CA PHE A 262 -10.97 -0.08 -19.37
C PHE A 262 -9.51 0.33 -19.62
N LEU A 263 -9.24 1.50 -20.22
CA LEU A 263 -7.90 2.06 -20.41
C LEU A 263 -7.52 3.10 -19.36
N THR A 264 -8.48 3.61 -18.59
CA THR A 264 -8.22 4.66 -17.60
C THR A 264 -7.75 4.05 -16.28
N PRO A 265 -6.69 4.59 -15.64
CA PRO A 265 -6.24 4.13 -14.33
C PRO A 265 -7.28 4.29 -13.22
N ALA A 266 -7.22 3.41 -12.21
CA ALA A 266 -8.10 3.45 -11.04
C ALA A 266 -8.14 4.82 -10.34
N ALA A 267 -6.99 5.49 -10.24
CA ALA A 267 -6.86 6.77 -9.56
C ALA A 267 -7.64 7.92 -10.25
N ASP A 268 -7.90 7.78 -11.55
CA ASP A 268 -8.62 8.80 -12.33
C ASP A 268 -10.13 8.51 -12.45
N MET A 269 -10.59 7.34 -11.97
CA MET A 269 -11.99 6.91 -12.03
C MET A 269 -12.86 7.63 -11.01
N THR A 270 -13.26 8.85 -11.36
CA THR A 270 -14.09 9.70 -10.51
C THR A 270 -15.40 10.07 -11.20
N SER A 271 -16.41 10.41 -10.40
CA SER A 271 -17.72 10.89 -10.87
C SER A 271 -17.62 12.23 -11.63
N ALA A 272 -16.58 13.01 -11.31
CA ALA A 272 -16.28 14.29 -11.96
C ALA A 272 -15.44 14.14 -13.25
N LEU A 273 -14.93 12.93 -13.55
CA LEU A 273 -14.08 12.71 -14.71
C LEU A 273 -14.83 13.05 -15.99
N ARG A 274 -14.30 14.04 -16.70
CA ARG A 274 -14.74 14.43 -18.04
C ARG A 274 -13.54 14.79 -18.89
N ALA A 275 -13.58 14.37 -20.15
CA ALA A 275 -12.55 14.64 -21.13
C ALA A 275 -13.16 15.33 -22.35
N GLU A 276 -12.52 16.42 -22.79
CA GLU A 276 -12.81 16.99 -24.10
C GLU A 276 -12.23 16.08 -25.20
N LYS A 277 -13.04 15.83 -26.22
CA LYS A 277 -12.63 15.09 -27.42
C LYS A 277 -12.93 15.95 -28.66
N PRO A 278 -11.98 16.08 -29.60
CA PRO A 278 -12.25 16.78 -30.85
C PRO A 278 -13.22 15.95 -31.70
N TYR A 279 -14.09 16.62 -32.46
CA TYR A 279 -14.97 15.94 -33.42
C TYR A 279 -14.20 15.25 -34.56
N TYR A 280 -13.04 15.79 -34.93
CA TYR A 280 -12.22 15.30 -36.04
C TYR A 280 -10.74 15.22 -35.66
N ILE A 281 -10.05 14.20 -36.13
CA ILE A 281 -8.60 14.04 -36.03
C ILE A 281 -8.08 13.71 -37.42
N ASN A 282 -7.10 14.49 -37.93
CA ASN A 282 -6.51 14.29 -39.26
C ASN A 282 -7.55 14.22 -40.41
N GLY A 283 -8.61 15.03 -40.34
CA GLY A 283 -9.65 15.12 -41.38
C GLY A 283 -10.67 13.98 -41.36
N VAL A 284 -10.63 13.08 -40.39
CA VAL A 284 -11.65 12.03 -40.18
C VAL A 284 -12.33 12.19 -38.84
N GLU A 285 -13.57 11.70 -38.72
CA GLU A 285 -14.29 11.71 -37.45
C GLU A 285 -13.50 11.00 -36.36
N SER A 286 -13.45 11.62 -35.18
CA SER A 286 -12.74 11.10 -34.02
C SER A 286 -13.44 9.86 -33.48
N LYS A 287 -12.68 8.75 -33.39
CA LYS A 287 -13.12 7.47 -32.84
C LYS A 287 -12.03 6.93 -31.92
N ALA A 288 -12.41 6.23 -30.87
CA ALA A 288 -11.47 5.52 -30.01
C ALA A 288 -12.03 4.15 -29.60
N LYS A 289 -11.13 3.18 -29.38
CA LYS A 289 -11.49 1.78 -29.07
C LYS A 289 -12.28 1.61 -27.77
N ASP A 290 -12.28 2.63 -26.94
CA ASP A 290 -12.92 2.71 -25.65
C ASP A 290 -13.97 3.83 -25.58
N LEU A 291 -14.37 4.39 -26.72
CA LEU A 291 -15.42 5.41 -26.82
C LEU A 291 -16.73 4.79 -27.30
N GLY A 292 -17.75 4.82 -26.45
CA GLY A 292 -19.08 4.28 -26.69
C GLY A 292 -20.18 5.26 -26.28
N MET A 293 -21.35 4.74 -25.96
CA MET A 293 -22.54 5.56 -25.72
C MET A 293 -23.55 4.91 -24.78
N ARG A 294 -24.37 5.75 -24.17
CA ARG A 294 -25.62 5.42 -23.49
C ARG A 294 -26.69 6.39 -23.98
N LEU A 295 -27.95 5.94 -23.95
CA LEU A 295 -29.07 6.76 -24.38
C LEU A 295 -29.91 7.20 -23.18
N VAL A 296 -30.46 8.40 -23.30
CA VAL A 296 -31.49 8.96 -22.43
C VAL A 296 -32.77 9.13 -23.25
N LEU A 297 -33.93 8.83 -22.66
CA LEU A 297 -35.21 9.21 -23.22
C LEU A 297 -35.71 10.50 -22.55
N SER A 298 -36.24 11.39 -23.36
CA SER A 298 -36.78 12.68 -22.93
C SER A 298 -38.03 13.02 -23.72
N VAL A 299 -38.82 13.96 -23.21
CA VAL A 299 -39.97 14.53 -23.91
C VAL A 299 -39.73 16.02 -24.18
N PRO A 300 -40.33 16.60 -25.24
CA PRO A 300 -40.34 18.05 -25.43
C PRO A 300 -40.84 18.79 -24.18
N VAL A 301 -40.27 19.96 -23.90
CA VAL A 301 -40.69 20.78 -22.75
C VAL A 301 -42.04 21.43 -23.01
N LEU A 302 -42.18 22.08 -24.15
CA LEU A 302 -43.40 22.77 -24.56
C LEU A 302 -44.26 21.84 -25.43
N THR A 303 -45.20 21.14 -24.80
CA THR A 303 -45.99 20.09 -25.46
C THR A 303 -47.30 20.63 -26.05
N ASP A 304 -47.92 21.60 -25.38
CA ASP A 304 -49.14 22.27 -25.84
C ASP A 304 -49.32 23.65 -25.19
N MET A 305 -50.36 24.38 -25.63
CA MET A 305 -50.65 25.73 -25.15
C MET A 305 -51.07 25.80 -23.67
N ALA A 306 -51.60 24.72 -23.09
CA ALA A 306 -51.94 24.68 -21.67
C ALA A 306 -50.67 24.55 -20.83
N GLU A 307 -49.74 23.67 -21.24
CA GLU A 307 -48.43 23.54 -20.60
C GLU A 307 -47.61 24.84 -20.71
N VAL A 308 -47.60 25.49 -21.87
CA VAL A 308 -46.93 26.81 -22.03
C VAL A 308 -47.49 27.84 -21.05
N LYS A 309 -48.81 27.92 -20.88
CA LYS A 309 -49.43 28.86 -19.93
C LYS A 309 -49.07 28.51 -18.48
N LYS A 310 -49.05 27.22 -18.14
CA LYS A 310 -48.65 26.74 -16.81
C LYS A 310 -47.21 27.14 -16.50
N LEU A 311 -46.27 26.84 -17.40
CA LEU A 311 -44.86 27.15 -17.21
C LEU A 311 -44.59 28.66 -17.17
N ASN A 312 -45.28 29.46 -17.98
CA ASN A 312 -45.17 30.92 -17.88
C ASN A 312 -45.65 31.44 -16.51
N ALA A 313 -46.75 30.89 -15.98
CA ALA A 313 -47.24 31.27 -14.65
C ALA A 313 -46.30 30.79 -13.53
N GLU A 314 -45.67 29.62 -13.66
CA GLU A 314 -44.58 29.18 -12.75
C GLU A 314 -43.40 30.16 -12.81
N ASN A 315 -42.96 30.55 -14.01
CA ASN A 315 -41.84 31.47 -14.20
C ASN A 315 -42.11 32.85 -13.60
N GLU A 316 -43.34 33.37 -13.77
CA GLU A 316 -43.76 34.64 -13.17
C GLU A 316 -43.75 34.59 -11.63
N LYS A 317 -44.06 33.43 -11.02
CA LYS A 317 -44.00 33.24 -9.56
C LYS A 317 -42.58 33.12 -9.03
N LEU A 318 -41.69 32.45 -9.76
CA LEU A 318 -40.29 32.28 -9.37
C LEU A 318 -39.55 33.62 -9.30
N GLY A 319 -39.94 34.58 -10.15
CA GLY A 319 -39.30 35.90 -10.19
C GLY A 319 -37.93 35.85 -10.87
N ALA A 320 -37.16 36.93 -10.75
CA ALA A 320 -35.77 36.91 -11.20
C ALA A 320 -34.93 36.15 -10.18
N ASP A 321 -34.11 35.20 -10.65
CA ASP A 321 -33.07 34.60 -9.82
C ASP A 321 -32.18 35.73 -9.25
N ASP A 322 -32.13 35.83 -7.92
CA ASP A 322 -31.30 36.82 -7.25
C ASP A 322 -29.83 36.39 -7.32
N ASP A 323 -29.18 36.69 -8.45
CA ASP A 323 -27.75 36.48 -8.73
C ASP A 323 -26.83 37.06 -7.63
N SER A 324 -27.35 37.96 -6.77
CA SER A 324 -26.59 38.49 -5.62
C SER A 324 -26.25 37.42 -4.59
N THR A 325 -27.07 36.37 -4.47
CA THR A 325 -26.78 35.22 -3.62
C THR A 325 -25.74 34.29 -4.23
N ASP A 326 -25.63 34.20 -5.56
CA ASP A 326 -24.62 33.40 -6.24
C ASP A 326 -23.23 34.00 -6.14
N ALA A 327 -23.06 35.33 -6.15
CA ALA A 327 -21.75 35.95 -5.89
C ALA A 327 -21.25 35.69 -4.46
N ALA A 328 -22.13 35.79 -3.46
CA ALA A 328 -21.81 35.50 -2.07
C ALA A 328 -21.56 34.00 -1.83
N THR A 329 -22.28 33.13 -2.56
CA THR A 329 -22.14 31.67 -2.47
C THR A 329 -20.91 31.17 -3.23
N LEU A 330 -20.55 31.78 -4.37
CA LEU A 330 -19.30 31.56 -5.08
C LEU A 330 -18.09 32.01 -4.26
N ALA A 331 -18.17 33.16 -3.59
CA ALA A 331 -17.12 33.60 -2.68
C ALA A 331 -16.94 32.65 -1.48
N LYS A 332 -18.04 32.11 -0.93
CA LYS A 332 -17.99 31.06 0.10
C LYS A 332 -17.43 29.75 -0.45
N LEU A 333 -17.80 29.37 -1.67
CA LEU A 333 -17.30 28.16 -2.32
C LEU A 333 -15.80 28.27 -2.63
N ASP A 334 -15.33 29.42 -3.11
CA ASP A 334 -13.90 29.69 -3.33
C ASP A 334 -13.12 29.63 -2.01
N ALA A 335 -13.69 30.16 -0.92
CA ALA A 335 -13.11 30.05 0.41
C ALA A 335 -13.02 28.59 0.89
N ILE A 336 -14.08 27.79 0.66
CA ILE A 336 -14.12 26.36 1.01
C ILE A 336 -13.14 25.55 0.13
N ILE A 337 -13.08 25.82 -1.17
CA ILE A 337 -12.13 25.17 -2.08
C ILE A 337 -10.69 25.50 -1.67
N LYS A 338 -10.41 26.76 -1.34
CA LYS A 338 -9.11 27.18 -0.84
C LYS A 338 -8.76 26.46 0.47
N GLN A 339 -9.69 26.41 1.41
CA GLN A 339 -9.52 25.71 2.68
C GLN A 339 -9.30 24.20 2.49
N ASN A 340 -10.04 23.56 1.58
CA ASN A 340 -9.88 22.13 1.29
C ASN A 340 -8.58 21.83 0.55
N LYS A 341 -8.13 22.74 -0.33
CA LYS A 341 -6.80 22.62 -0.97
C LYS A 341 -5.68 22.78 0.05
N GLU A 342 -5.78 23.76 0.96
CA GLU A 342 -4.83 23.94 2.06
C GLU A 342 -4.80 22.71 2.98
N MET A 343 -5.97 22.16 3.31
CA MET A 343 -6.09 20.95 4.14
C MET A 343 -5.53 19.70 3.43
N THR A 344 -5.75 19.58 2.12
CA THR A 344 -5.19 18.49 1.30
C THR A 344 -3.67 18.61 1.21
N GLU A 345 -3.14 19.82 1.04
CA GLU A 345 -1.70 20.06 0.98
C GLU A 345 -1.05 19.81 2.35
N GLN A 346 -1.70 20.22 3.44
CA GLN A 346 -1.28 19.87 4.81
C GLN A 346 -1.30 18.36 5.05
N SER A 347 -2.31 17.64 4.55
CA SER A 347 -2.36 16.18 4.62
C SER A 347 -1.26 15.52 3.79
N LYS A 348 -0.91 16.06 2.62
CA LYS A 348 0.22 15.59 1.79
C LYS A 348 1.55 15.85 2.49
N GLN A 349 1.74 17.02 3.10
CA GLN A 349 2.93 17.34 3.88
C GLN A 349 3.06 16.44 5.12
N ALA A 350 1.97 16.22 5.86
CA ALA A 350 1.96 15.32 7.01
C ALA A 350 2.26 13.87 6.60
N GLN A 351 1.75 13.40 5.45
CA GLN A 351 2.04 12.07 4.93
C GLN A 351 3.51 11.93 4.47
N ALA A 352 4.07 12.98 3.86
CA ALA A 352 5.48 13.02 3.46
C ALA A 352 6.42 13.08 4.68
N GLU A 353 6.07 13.87 5.70
CA GLU A 353 6.80 13.95 6.96
C GLU A 353 6.75 12.63 7.73
N LYS A 354 5.57 11.98 7.77
CA LYS A 354 5.43 10.63 8.32
C LYS A 354 6.33 9.61 7.61
N SER A 355 6.37 9.64 6.28
CA SER A 355 7.21 8.73 5.49
C SER A 355 8.71 8.98 5.76
N SER A 356 9.12 10.25 5.87
CA SER A 356 10.49 10.62 6.23
C SER A 356 10.85 10.23 7.67
N LEU A 357 9.91 10.34 8.61
CA LEU A 357 10.09 9.88 9.99
C LEU A 357 10.19 8.35 10.08
N GLU A 358 9.41 7.61 9.31
CA GLU A 358 9.50 6.15 9.23
C GLU A 358 10.86 5.69 8.67
N GLU A 359 11.39 6.38 7.64
CA GLU A 359 12.71 6.12 7.07
C GLU A 359 13.83 6.42 8.10
N LYS A 360 13.78 7.58 8.76
CA LYS A 360 14.74 7.93 9.83
C LYS A 360 14.66 6.97 11.01
N ASN A 361 13.47 6.49 11.36
CA ASN A 361 13.29 5.53 12.45
C ASN A 361 13.86 4.15 12.08
N ALA A 362 13.72 3.74 10.81
CA ALA A 362 14.35 2.53 10.29
C ALA A 362 15.89 2.66 10.29
N GLU A 363 16.43 3.80 9.86
CA GLU A 363 17.88 4.08 9.88
C GLU A 363 18.43 4.09 11.31
N LEU A 364 17.75 4.76 12.24
CA LEU A 364 18.15 4.82 13.65
C LEU A 364 18.10 3.43 14.31
N THR A 365 17.09 2.63 13.97
CA THR A 365 16.97 1.24 14.44
C THR A 365 18.13 0.38 13.91
N ALA A 366 18.49 0.52 12.64
CA ALA A 366 19.63 -0.16 12.05
C ALA A 366 20.96 0.28 12.69
N ALA A 367 21.15 1.58 12.92
CA ALA A 367 22.33 2.12 13.59
C ALA A 367 22.47 1.63 15.04
N LEU A 368 21.36 1.57 15.79
CA LEU A 368 21.34 1.01 17.15
C LEU A 368 21.71 -0.47 17.17
N SER A 369 21.19 -1.25 16.22
CA SER A 369 21.55 -2.67 16.08
C SER A 369 23.03 -2.85 15.72
N GLY A 370 23.57 -1.99 14.87
CA GLY A 370 25.00 -1.96 14.53
C GLY A 370 25.87 -1.67 15.75
N LEU A 371 25.57 -0.59 16.47
CA LEU A 371 26.30 -0.19 17.67
C LEU A 371 26.25 -1.27 18.78
N HIS A 372 25.10 -1.93 18.95
CA HIS A 372 24.97 -3.02 19.91
C HIS A 372 25.88 -4.20 19.53
N THR A 373 25.94 -4.55 18.24
CA THR A 373 26.81 -5.61 17.73
C THR A 373 28.28 -5.28 17.96
N ASP A 374 28.70 -4.03 17.68
CA ASP A 374 30.07 -3.57 17.91
C ASP A 374 30.43 -3.57 19.39
N MET A 375 29.50 -3.16 20.26
CA MET A 375 29.70 -3.20 21.71
C MET A 375 29.91 -4.63 22.22
N VAL A 376 29.09 -5.58 21.76
CA VAL A 376 29.21 -7.00 22.13
C VAL A 376 30.55 -7.56 21.64
N LYS A 377 30.96 -7.23 20.41
CA LYS A 377 32.25 -7.64 19.86
C LYS A 377 33.42 -7.07 20.68
N ALA A 378 33.39 -5.79 21.01
CA ALA A 378 34.42 -5.15 21.82
C ALA A 378 34.47 -5.71 23.26
N GLN A 379 33.33 -6.09 23.84
CA GLN A 379 33.28 -6.81 25.12
C GLN A 379 33.95 -8.18 25.02
N ALA A 380 33.60 -8.97 23.99
CA ALA A 380 34.18 -10.29 23.77
C ALA A 380 35.71 -10.24 23.58
N GLU A 381 36.22 -9.27 22.81
CA GLU A 381 37.67 -9.06 22.62
C GLU A 381 38.37 -8.71 23.94
N ARG A 382 37.77 -7.84 24.77
CA ARG A 382 38.31 -7.49 26.09
C ARG A 382 38.32 -8.70 27.03
N ASP A 383 37.26 -9.49 27.05
CA ASP A 383 37.17 -10.68 27.89
C ASP A 383 38.20 -11.72 27.48
N GLU A 384 38.41 -11.91 26.17
CA GLU A 384 39.44 -12.81 25.66
C GLU A 384 40.86 -12.36 26.04
N MET A 385 41.17 -11.05 25.92
CA MET A 385 42.43 -10.48 26.39
C MET A 385 42.63 -10.68 27.89
N ARG A 386 41.58 -10.47 28.70
CA ARG A 386 41.61 -10.65 30.15
C ARG A 386 41.85 -12.11 30.53
N GLN A 387 41.19 -13.05 29.85
CA GLN A 387 41.40 -14.49 30.06
C GLN A 387 42.83 -14.92 29.74
N ARG A 388 43.43 -14.43 28.64
CA ARG A 388 44.83 -14.69 28.30
C ARG A 388 45.81 -14.13 29.35
N ALA A 389 45.53 -12.93 29.87
CA ALA A 389 46.36 -12.32 30.92
C ALA A 389 46.32 -13.12 32.22
N VAL A 390 45.14 -13.62 32.61
CA VAL A 390 44.96 -14.53 33.75
C VAL A 390 45.77 -15.81 33.56
N GLU A 391 45.65 -16.44 32.38
CA GLU A 391 46.37 -17.68 32.06
C GLU A 391 47.89 -17.50 32.19
N ASN A 392 48.43 -16.41 31.63
CA ASN A 392 49.86 -16.10 31.72
C ASN A 392 50.31 -15.83 33.16
N ASN A 393 49.52 -15.14 33.97
CA ASN A 393 49.83 -14.91 35.38
C ASN A 393 49.93 -16.21 36.18
N LEU A 394 49.01 -17.15 35.95
CA LEU A 394 49.05 -18.48 36.58
C LEU A 394 50.33 -19.24 36.22
N ARG A 395 50.78 -19.15 34.95
CA ARG A 395 52.05 -19.75 34.51
C ARG A 395 53.25 -19.10 35.19
N VAL A 396 53.30 -17.76 35.26
CA VAL A 396 54.39 -17.03 35.90
C VAL A 396 54.51 -17.42 37.37
N GLY A 397 53.42 -17.42 38.13
CA GLY A 397 53.45 -17.83 39.53
C GLY A 397 53.87 -19.30 39.72
N GLY A 398 53.45 -20.21 38.83
CA GLY A 398 53.95 -21.58 38.83
C GLY A 398 55.46 -21.68 38.58
N MET A 399 56.01 -20.90 37.65
CA MET A 399 57.47 -20.84 37.41
C MET A 399 58.23 -20.26 38.60
N LEU A 400 57.66 -19.26 39.29
CA LEU A 400 58.26 -18.72 40.50
C LEU A 400 58.29 -19.76 41.63
N CYS A 401 57.20 -20.51 41.82
CA CYS A 401 57.18 -21.60 42.79
C CYS A 401 58.20 -22.69 42.46
N LEU A 402 58.41 -22.99 41.17
CA LEU A 402 59.49 -23.87 40.73
C LEU A 402 60.88 -23.31 41.08
N ASN A 403 61.12 -22.01 40.86
CA ASN A 403 62.39 -21.38 41.20
C ASN A 403 62.67 -21.39 42.71
N VAL A 404 61.65 -21.17 43.54
CA VAL A 404 61.74 -21.34 45.00
C VAL A 404 62.21 -22.75 45.36
N ALA A 405 61.56 -23.76 44.78
CA ALA A 405 61.91 -25.16 45.04
C ALA A 405 63.34 -25.50 44.57
N ASN A 406 63.74 -25.03 43.38
CA ASN A 406 65.07 -25.26 42.83
C ASN A 406 66.16 -24.58 43.66
N ALA A 407 65.94 -23.35 44.11
CA ALA A 407 66.88 -22.64 44.97
C ALA A 407 67.10 -23.40 46.30
N ARG A 408 66.02 -23.93 46.88
CA ARG A 408 66.12 -24.77 48.07
C ARG A 408 66.84 -26.09 47.83
N ILE A 409 66.60 -26.77 46.70
CA ILE A 409 67.33 -27.99 46.33
C ILE A 409 68.83 -27.70 46.27
N MET A 410 69.23 -26.60 45.62
CA MET A 410 70.63 -26.20 45.49
C MET A 410 71.25 -25.95 46.87
N ARG A 411 70.60 -25.15 47.71
CA ARG A 411 71.06 -24.89 49.07
C ARG A 411 71.20 -26.17 49.88
N MET A 412 70.19 -27.04 49.89
CA MET A 412 70.21 -28.30 50.64
C MET A 412 71.32 -29.24 50.17
N SER A 413 71.62 -29.26 48.86
CA SER A 413 72.75 -30.01 48.31
C SER A 413 74.07 -29.47 48.85
N THR A 414 74.25 -28.14 48.84
CA THR A 414 75.45 -27.49 49.37
C THR A 414 75.59 -27.67 50.89
N GLU A 415 74.51 -27.53 51.66
CA GLU A 415 74.49 -27.80 53.10
C GLU A 415 74.80 -29.27 53.42
N GLY A 416 74.32 -30.20 52.58
CA GLY A 416 74.68 -31.61 52.65
C GLY A 416 76.18 -31.84 52.45
N MET A 417 76.79 -31.16 51.47
CA MET A 417 78.24 -31.18 51.26
C MET A 417 79.00 -30.56 52.44
N VAL A 418 78.53 -29.44 53.01
CA VAL A 418 79.10 -28.82 54.22
C VAL A 418 79.07 -29.79 55.39
N SER A 419 77.92 -30.42 55.66
CA SER A 419 77.75 -31.39 56.75
C SER A 419 78.62 -32.63 56.57
N GLY A 420 78.68 -33.17 55.34
CA GLY A 420 79.55 -34.29 54.99
C GLY A 420 81.03 -33.96 55.18
N LEU A 421 81.46 -32.79 54.74
CA LEU A 421 82.85 -32.33 54.87
C LEU A 421 83.23 -32.06 56.33
N LYS A 422 82.33 -31.47 57.13
CA LYS A 422 82.50 -31.30 58.60
C LYS A 422 82.69 -32.64 59.33
N LYS A 423 81.95 -33.67 58.93
CA LYS A 423 82.10 -35.03 59.49
C LYS A 423 83.44 -35.68 59.10
N LEU A 424 83.89 -35.46 57.86
CA LEU A 424 85.15 -35.99 57.35
C LEU A 424 86.39 -35.29 57.93
N SER A 425 86.30 -33.98 58.21
CA SER A 425 87.43 -33.19 58.73
C SER A 425 87.75 -33.43 60.22
N LYS A 426 86.86 -34.11 60.97
CA LYS A 426 87.03 -34.45 62.41
C LYS A 426 87.50 -33.27 63.27
N GLY A 427 87.02 -32.06 62.97
CA GLY A 427 87.36 -30.84 63.73
C GLY A 427 88.69 -30.18 63.36
N LYS A 428 89.37 -30.60 62.29
CA LYS A 428 90.53 -29.89 61.71
C LYS A 428 90.05 -28.88 60.65
N GLU A 429 90.72 -27.73 60.54
CA GLU A 429 90.39 -26.70 59.54
C GLU A 429 90.54 -27.27 58.10
N ASP A 430 89.44 -27.29 57.33
CA ASP A 430 89.45 -27.61 55.89
C ASP A 430 89.20 -26.32 55.10
N PRO A 431 90.15 -25.87 54.26
CA PRO A 431 90.02 -24.62 53.51
C PRO A 431 88.84 -24.61 52.52
N ARG A 432 88.28 -25.77 52.14
CA ARG A 432 87.08 -25.86 51.29
C ARG A 432 85.79 -25.59 52.07
N LEU A 433 85.81 -25.71 53.40
CA LEU A 433 84.63 -25.54 54.24
C LEU A 433 84.13 -24.10 54.21
N ALA A 434 85.03 -23.11 54.34
CA ALA A 434 84.67 -21.69 54.30
C ALA A 434 84.06 -21.29 52.94
N ALA A 435 84.54 -21.87 51.84
CA ALA A 435 84.00 -21.62 50.50
C ALA A 435 82.60 -22.21 50.30
N LEU A 436 82.35 -23.43 50.83
CA LEU A 436 81.03 -24.07 50.78
C LEU A 436 80.02 -23.39 51.73
N GLU A 437 80.45 -22.94 52.91
CA GLU A 437 79.59 -22.18 53.83
C GLU A 437 79.19 -20.82 53.25
N LYS A 438 80.12 -20.11 52.60
CA LYS A 438 79.80 -18.89 51.86
C LYS A 438 78.80 -19.17 50.73
N ARG A 439 79.03 -20.23 49.95
CA ARG A 439 78.11 -20.62 48.87
C ARG A 439 76.70 -20.98 49.40
N ALA A 440 76.61 -21.69 50.52
CA ALA A 440 75.32 -22.00 51.14
C ALA A 440 74.59 -20.73 51.61
N ALA A 441 75.33 -19.74 52.12
CA ALA A 441 74.75 -18.44 52.49
C ALA A 441 74.26 -17.65 51.26
N ASP A 442 75.01 -17.65 50.16
CA ASP A 442 74.59 -17.01 48.90
C ASP A 442 73.36 -17.71 48.29
N GLU A 443 73.30 -19.06 48.34
CA GLU A 443 72.15 -19.85 47.91
C GLU A 443 70.93 -19.64 48.81
N GLN A 444 71.10 -19.46 50.12
CA GLN A 444 70.02 -19.05 51.05
C GLN A 444 69.45 -17.68 50.69
N ALA A 445 70.31 -16.69 50.41
CA ALA A 445 69.85 -15.37 49.99
C ALA A 445 69.07 -15.43 48.67
N SER A 446 69.46 -16.30 47.74
CA SER A 446 68.73 -16.54 46.50
C SER A 446 67.38 -17.23 46.74
N GLU A 447 67.31 -18.20 47.66
CA GLU A 447 66.06 -18.86 48.06
C GLU A 447 65.08 -17.87 48.69
N ASP A 448 65.56 -17.01 49.59
CA ASP A 448 64.77 -15.95 50.22
C ASP A 448 64.23 -14.98 49.17
N PHE A 449 65.08 -14.54 48.23
CA PHE A 449 64.68 -13.66 47.14
C PHE A 449 63.53 -14.24 46.30
N PHE A 450 63.65 -15.50 45.85
CA PHE A 450 62.58 -16.13 45.06
C PHE A 450 61.30 -16.33 45.87
N THR A 451 61.43 -16.62 47.17
CA THR A 451 60.26 -16.82 48.04
C THR A 451 59.53 -15.49 48.27
N THR A 452 60.26 -14.38 48.42
CA THR A 452 59.69 -13.03 48.57
C THR A 452 58.98 -12.64 47.30
N PHE A 453 59.62 -12.84 46.15
CA PHE A 453 59.04 -12.52 44.85
C PHE A 453 57.80 -13.37 44.55
N PHE A 454 57.78 -14.63 44.98
CA PHE A 454 56.60 -15.48 44.90
C PHE A 454 55.45 -14.98 45.78
N ALA A 455 55.73 -14.55 47.01
CA ALA A 455 54.73 -13.96 47.91
C ALA A 455 54.13 -12.67 47.34
N ASP A 456 54.97 -11.78 46.80
CA ASP A 456 54.52 -10.52 46.19
C ASP A 456 53.66 -10.79 44.96
N GLN A 457 54.04 -11.76 44.11
CA GLN A 457 53.26 -12.17 42.95
C GLN A 457 51.87 -12.73 43.34
N ILE A 458 51.73 -13.41 44.49
CA ILE A 458 50.41 -13.86 45.00
C ILE A 458 49.55 -12.64 45.35
N ALA A 459 50.11 -11.68 46.09
CA ALA A 459 49.39 -10.49 46.52
C ALA A 459 48.94 -9.63 45.32
N GLU A 460 49.84 -9.37 44.36
CA GLU A 460 49.55 -8.59 43.16
C GLU A 460 48.46 -9.26 42.31
N THR A 461 48.59 -10.56 42.06
CA THR A 461 47.62 -11.31 41.24
C THR A 461 46.23 -11.34 41.87
N ARG A 462 46.13 -11.35 43.21
CA ARG A 462 44.84 -11.28 43.90
C ARG A 462 44.25 -9.88 43.99
N GLY A 463 45.08 -8.84 43.87
CA GLY A 463 44.62 -7.47 43.66
C GLY A 463 44.02 -7.23 42.28
N LEU A 464 44.47 -7.98 41.27
CA LEU A 464 44.04 -7.82 39.87
C LEU A 464 42.91 -8.76 39.44
N TYR A 465 42.87 -9.99 39.95
CA TYR A 465 41.97 -11.05 39.48
C TYR A 465 41.22 -11.73 40.61
N GLN A 466 39.95 -12.08 40.34
CA GLN A 466 39.12 -12.81 41.30
C GLN A 466 39.35 -14.33 41.22
N VAL A 467 39.12 -15.05 42.33
CA VAL A 467 39.31 -16.53 42.38
C VAL A 467 38.52 -17.28 41.30
N PRO A 468 37.25 -16.93 40.98
CA PRO A 468 36.54 -17.60 39.90
C PRO A 468 37.20 -17.41 38.51
N GLU A 469 37.74 -16.22 38.22
CA GLU A 469 38.46 -15.93 36.97
C GLU A 469 39.72 -16.80 36.86
N LEU A 470 40.49 -16.87 37.95
CA LEU A 470 41.70 -17.70 38.06
C LEU A 470 41.36 -19.19 37.92
N GLN A 471 40.30 -19.66 38.58
CA GLN A 471 39.86 -21.06 38.54
C GLN A 471 39.45 -21.48 37.12
N ALA A 472 38.77 -20.60 36.38
CA ALA A 472 38.28 -20.89 35.03
C ALA A 472 39.41 -21.08 34.01
N GLN A 473 40.58 -20.47 34.23
CA GLN A 473 41.74 -20.60 33.34
C GLN A 473 42.81 -21.57 33.86
N LEU A 474 42.64 -22.14 35.06
CA LEU A 474 43.62 -23.03 35.69
C LEU A 474 43.98 -24.23 34.80
N ASP A 475 42.98 -24.93 34.27
CA ASP A 475 43.20 -26.12 33.45
C ASP A 475 43.94 -25.79 32.15
N LYS A 476 43.60 -24.66 31.51
CA LYS A 476 44.30 -24.19 30.31
C LYS A 476 45.74 -23.82 30.62
N ALA A 477 45.98 -23.08 31.70
CA ALA A 477 47.32 -22.72 32.15
C ALA A 477 48.17 -23.97 32.42
N VAL A 478 47.64 -24.98 33.10
CA VAL A 478 48.33 -26.26 33.35
C VAL A 478 48.61 -27.03 32.05
N GLN A 479 47.61 -27.16 31.18
CA GLN A 479 47.76 -27.90 29.91
C GLN A 479 48.75 -27.26 28.96
N SER A 480 48.81 -25.93 28.94
CA SER A 480 49.67 -25.19 28.02
C SER A 480 51.16 -25.35 28.29
N VAL A 481 51.57 -25.55 29.55
CA VAL A 481 52.98 -25.75 29.92
C VAL A 481 53.40 -27.21 29.82
N ASN A 482 52.48 -28.14 30.10
CA ASN A 482 52.72 -29.59 30.01
C ASN A 482 52.98 -30.09 28.58
N LYS A 483 52.61 -29.30 27.55
CA LYS A 483 52.89 -29.60 26.14
C LYS A 483 54.32 -29.26 25.70
N ILE A 484 55.06 -28.45 26.47
CA ILE A 484 56.31 -27.83 26.02
C ILE A 484 57.56 -28.43 26.70
N GLN A 485 57.46 -29.01 27.91
CA GLN A 485 58.61 -29.60 28.61
C GLN A 485 58.26 -30.84 29.45
N HIS A 486 59.24 -31.74 29.62
CA HIS A 486 59.18 -32.93 30.50
C HIS A 486 59.22 -32.61 32.01
N ASN A 487 58.85 -31.40 32.43
CA ASN A 487 58.88 -30.95 33.82
C ASN A 487 57.46 -30.83 34.41
N ASN A 488 57.31 -31.11 35.70
CA ASN A 488 56.03 -31.12 36.41
C ASN A 488 55.47 -29.71 36.73
N ILE A 489 55.66 -28.73 35.82
CA ILE A 489 55.32 -27.30 36.01
C ILE A 489 53.83 -27.12 36.32
N GLY A 490 52.97 -27.96 35.75
CA GLY A 490 51.53 -27.96 36.04
C GLY A 490 51.19 -28.11 37.52
N ASP A 491 51.97 -28.89 38.29
CA ASP A 491 51.73 -29.07 39.72
C ASP A 491 52.18 -27.85 40.53
N PHE A 492 53.24 -27.15 40.11
CA PHE A 492 53.61 -25.85 40.70
C PHE A 492 52.57 -24.76 40.43
N ILE A 493 51.94 -24.76 39.24
CA ILE A 493 50.81 -23.85 38.94
C ILE A 493 49.63 -24.13 39.89
N LYS A 494 49.34 -25.40 40.21
CA LYS A 494 48.28 -25.76 41.16
C LYS A 494 48.61 -25.30 42.59
N VAL A 495 49.87 -25.42 43.03
CA VAL A 495 50.30 -24.89 44.34
C VAL A 495 50.12 -23.37 44.37
N TYR A 496 50.57 -22.67 43.33
CA TYR A 496 50.38 -21.24 43.21
C TYR A 496 48.88 -20.85 43.26
N PHE A 497 48.01 -21.55 42.53
CA PHE A 497 46.58 -21.32 42.59
C PHE A 497 45.98 -21.61 43.98
N ALA A 498 46.44 -22.65 44.67
CA ALA A 498 45.99 -22.96 46.02
C ALA A 498 46.35 -21.83 47.00
N GLU A 499 47.53 -21.21 46.84
CA GLU A 499 47.92 -20.04 47.62
C GLU A 499 47.12 -18.79 47.25
N LEU A 500 46.86 -18.55 45.97
CA LEU A 500 45.97 -17.48 45.51
C LEU A 500 44.56 -17.62 46.11
N LYS A 501 44.04 -18.85 46.21
CA LYS A 501 42.73 -19.14 46.82
C LYS A 501 42.73 -18.98 48.34
N ALA A 502 43.83 -19.32 49.00
CA ALA A 502 43.97 -19.19 50.46
C ALA A 502 44.28 -17.76 50.91
N TYR A 503 44.80 -16.92 50.02
CA TYR A 503 45.13 -15.52 50.30
C TYR A 503 43.88 -14.70 50.64
N LYS A 504 43.95 -13.99 51.77
CA LYS A 504 42.99 -12.96 52.17
C LYS A 504 43.64 -11.60 52.01
N GLU A 505 42.90 -10.64 51.46
CA GLU A 505 43.37 -9.28 51.26
C GLU A 505 43.86 -8.67 52.59
N GLY A 506 45.07 -8.11 52.58
CA GLY A 506 45.74 -7.60 53.79
C GLY A 506 46.50 -8.65 54.62
N SER A 507 46.60 -9.91 54.16
CA SER A 507 47.44 -10.92 54.81
C SER A 507 48.93 -10.63 54.62
N ASP A 508 49.71 -10.67 55.69
CA ASP A 508 51.17 -10.60 55.62
C ASP A 508 51.73 -11.97 55.17
N LEU A 509 51.97 -12.10 53.85
CA LEU A 509 52.59 -13.28 53.27
C LEU A 509 54.08 -13.40 53.62
N GLN A 510 54.74 -12.28 53.93
CA GLN A 510 56.16 -12.24 54.30
C GLN A 510 56.40 -12.92 55.65
N GLN A 511 55.42 -12.87 56.58
CA GLN A 511 55.47 -13.66 57.81
C GLN A 511 55.31 -15.18 57.60
N ASN A 512 54.86 -15.60 56.41
CA ASN A 512 54.58 -17.01 56.07
C ASN A 512 55.57 -17.59 55.04
N MET A 513 56.71 -16.94 54.85
CA MET A 513 57.73 -17.29 53.85
C MET A 513 58.16 -18.76 53.92
N GLN A 514 58.42 -19.27 55.12
CA GLN A 514 58.78 -20.68 55.32
C GLN A 514 57.69 -21.63 54.81
N ARG A 515 56.42 -21.32 55.09
CA ARG A 515 55.27 -22.13 54.66
C ARG A 515 55.11 -22.13 53.13
N LEU A 516 55.28 -20.96 52.50
CA LEU A 516 55.20 -20.83 51.04
C LEU A 516 56.32 -21.64 50.38
N ASN A 517 57.53 -21.52 50.90
CA ASN A 517 58.68 -22.28 50.44
C ASN A 517 58.48 -23.79 50.61
N ASP A 518 58.04 -24.25 51.78
CA ASP A 518 57.75 -25.67 52.06
C ASP A 518 56.74 -26.25 51.06
N LYS A 519 55.69 -25.49 50.72
CA LYS A 519 54.68 -25.92 49.76
C LYS A 519 55.22 -26.05 48.34
N CYS A 520 56.05 -25.12 47.89
CA CYS A 520 56.71 -25.23 46.59
C CYS A 520 57.70 -26.40 46.55
N PHE A 521 58.48 -26.58 47.62
CA PHE A 521 59.44 -27.67 47.71
C PHE A 521 58.79 -29.06 47.77
N ALA A 522 57.61 -29.20 48.40
CA ALA A 522 56.88 -30.47 48.49
C ALA A 522 56.59 -31.09 47.10
N VAL A 523 56.34 -30.26 46.08
CA VAL A 523 56.09 -30.71 44.69
C VAL A 523 57.27 -31.54 44.14
N THR A 524 58.50 -31.23 44.56
CA THR A 524 59.72 -31.92 44.08
C THR A 524 59.90 -33.32 44.67
N LYS A 525 59.22 -33.64 45.78
CA LYS A 525 59.31 -34.95 46.45
C LYS A 525 58.29 -35.96 45.93
N GLY A 526 57.39 -35.57 45.02
CA GLY A 526 56.31 -36.43 44.53
C GLY A 526 55.25 -36.74 45.59
N GLU A 527 55.25 -36.04 46.73
CA GLU A 527 54.18 -36.10 47.72
C GLU A 527 52.98 -35.34 47.15
N LYS A 528 52.03 -36.12 46.59
CA LYS A 528 50.76 -35.63 46.04
C LYS A 528 49.79 -35.18 47.12
#